data_AF-A0A2W4HZG2-F1
#
_entry.id   AF-A0A2W4HZG2-F1
#
_cell.length_a   1.000
_cell.length_b   1.000
_cell.length_c   1.000
_cell.angle_alpha   90.00
_cell.angle_beta   90.00
_cell.angle_gamma   90.00
#
_symmetry.space_group_name_H-M   'P 1'
#
loop_
_entity.id
_entity.type
_entity.pdbx_description
1 polymer ?
#
loop_
_entity_poly.entity_id
_entity_poly.type
_entity_poly.pdbx_seq_one_letter_code
_entity_poly.pdbx_strand_id
1 'polypeptide(L)'
;MDKQLAEWLFYVDSDLKSALIILESRENIYHISIYHAHQAVEKAMKAFLISKGVEELPKIHSLLKLFSMILKYGFDENMKTDIIELDSYYPKVRYPYGDQISYDDALICYKIAEQICSSIITKINNK
;
A
#
# COMPACT_ATOMS: atom_id res chain seq x y z
N MET A 1 2.58 -22.62 -0.14
CA MET A 1 2.79 -21.18 0.14
C MET A 1 3.03 -21.06 1.63
N ASP A 2 4.04 -20.29 2.06
CA ASP A 2 4.31 -20.06 3.48
C ASP A 2 3.05 -19.51 4.16
N LYS A 3 2.65 -20.08 5.30
CA LYS A 3 1.45 -19.67 6.04
C LYS A 3 1.51 -18.19 6.40
N GLN A 4 2.69 -17.70 6.80
CA GLN A 4 2.89 -16.30 7.12
C GLN A 4 2.63 -15.43 5.87
N LEU A 5 3.25 -15.77 4.74
CA LEU A 5 3.04 -15.04 3.48
C LEU A 5 1.56 -14.99 3.06
N ALA A 6 0.84 -16.11 3.20
CA ALA A 6 -0.58 -16.19 2.86
C ALA A 6 -1.43 -15.23 3.72
N GLU A 7 -1.15 -15.13 5.02
CA GLU A 7 -1.82 -14.20 5.92
C GLU A 7 -1.56 -12.73 5.52
N TRP A 8 -0.32 -12.39 5.16
CA TRP A 8 -0.01 -11.04 4.67
C TRP A 8 -0.73 -10.71 3.36
N LEU A 9 -0.77 -11.64 2.41
CA LEU A 9 -1.49 -11.45 1.14
C LEU A 9 -3.00 -11.31 1.34
N PHE A 10 -3.57 -12.03 2.30
CA PHE A 10 -4.98 -11.84 2.69
C PHE A 10 -5.26 -10.42 3.21
N TYR A 11 -4.37 -9.86 4.03
CA TYR A 11 -4.52 -8.49 4.50
C TYR A 11 -4.36 -7.45 3.38
N VAL A 12 -3.46 -7.68 2.42
CA VAL A 12 -3.32 -6.80 1.24
C VAL A 12 -4.64 -6.73 0.45
N ASP A 13 -5.23 -7.89 0.16
CA ASP A 13 -6.53 -7.97 -0.54
C ASP A 13 -7.66 -7.31 0.27
N SER A 14 -7.68 -7.56 1.58
CA SER A 14 -8.68 -6.97 2.49
C SER A 14 -8.60 -5.43 2.53
N ASP A 15 -7.39 -4.88 2.57
CA ASP A 15 -7.18 -3.43 2.55
C ASP A 15 -7.57 -2.80 1.21
N LEU A 16 -7.19 -3.41 0.07
CA LEU A 16 -7.60 -2.90 -1.25
C LEU A 16 -9.13 -2.91 -1.41
N LYS A 17 -9.79 -3.99 -0.98
CA LYS A 17 -11.25 -4.08 -0.99
C LYS A 17 -11.89 -3.02 -0.09
N SER A 18 -11.33 -2.81 1.10
CA SER A 18 -11.81 -1.77 2.02
C SER A 18 -11.67 -0.39 1.40
N ALA A 19 -10.50 -0.07 0.83
CA ALA A 19 -10.25 1.20 0.16
C ALA A 19 -11.26 1.48 -0.96
N LEU A 20 -11.58 0.47 -1.78
CA LEU A 20 -12.56 0.58 -2.86
C LEU A 20 -13.99 0.77 -2.33
N ILE A 21 -14.44 -0.08 -1.39
CA ILE A 21 -15.79 0.01 -0.80
C ILE A 21 -16.01 1.38 -0.18
N ILE A 22 -15.02 1.91 0.53
CA ILE A 22 -15.08 3.22 1.17
C ILE A 22 -15.09 4.35 0.14
N LEU A 23 -14.25 4.25 -0.90
CA LEU A 23 -14.19 5.24 -1.99
C LEU A 23 -15.54 5.37 -2.71
N GLU A 24 -16.22 4.25 -2.94
CA GLU A 24 -17.53 4.19 -3.62
C GLU A 24 -18.72 4.46 -2.67
N SER A 25 -18.46 4.59 -1.36
CA SER A 25 -19.50 4.86 -0.38
C SER A 25 -20.04 6.29 -0.49
N ARG A 26 -21.28 6.50 -0.04
CA ARG A 26 -21.91 7.84 0.01
C ARG A 26 -21.53 8.65 1.26
N GLU A 27 -20.66 8.11 2.10
CA GLU A 27 -20.32 8.67 3.41
C GLU A 27 -19.24 9.77 3.34
N ASN A 28 -18.61 9.99 2.16
CA ASN A 28 -17.56 10.99 1.94
C ASN A 28 -16.36 10.87 2.91
N ILE A 29 -16.07 9.66 3.42
CA ILE A 29 -14.95 9.38 4.34
C ILE A 29 -13.66 9.00 3.58
N TYR A 30 -13.29 9.82 2.60
CA TYR A 30 -12.18 9.57 1.67
C TYR A 30 -10.82 9.36 2.35
N HIS A 31 -10.58 10.02 3.48
CA HIS A 31 -9.38 9.83 4.29
C HIS A 31 -9.20 8.37 4.76
N ILE A 32 -10.29 7.64 5.04
CA ILE A 32 -10.23 6.23 5.43
C ILE A 32 -9.93 5.34 4.22
N SER A 33 -10.44 5.68 3.03
CA SER A 33 -10.08 4.97 1.80
C SER A 33 -8.57 5.09 1.52
N ILE A 34 -8.01 6.30 1.61
CA ILE A 34 -6.56 6.53 1.47
C ILE A 34 -5.76 5.77 2.55
N TYR A 35 -6.25 5.74 3.80
CA TYR A 35 -5.60 4.97 4.86
C TYR A 35 -5.45 3.49 4.48
N HIS A 36 -6.52 2.87 3.98
CA HIS A 36 -6.46 1.47 3.54
C HIS A 36 -5.61 1.29 2.28
N ALA A 37 -5.63 2.23 1.33
CA ALA A 37 -4.74 2.20 0.16
C ALA A 37 -3.25 2.19 0.57
N HIS A 38 -2.88 3.06 1.51
CA HIS A 38 -1.53 3.09 2.10
C HIS A 38 -1.17 1.77 2.78
N GLN A 39 -2.07 1.26 3.62
CA GLN A 39 -1.89 0.01 4.34
C GLN A 39 -1.73 -1.20 3.41
N ALA A 40 -2.48 -1.27 2.31
CA ALA A 40 -2.33 -2.32 1.32
C ALA A 40 -0.91 -2.35 0.74
N VAL A 41 -0.36 -1.19 0.35
CA VAL A 41 1.00 -1.08 -0.19
C VAL A 41 2.05 -1.45 0.85
N GLU A 42 1.92 -0.96 2.09
CA GLU A 42 2.84 -1.30 3.19
C GLU A 42 2.90 -2.83 3.40
N LYS A 43 1.73 -3.47 3.46
CA LYS A 43 1.61 -4.91 3.65
C LYS A 43 2.09 -5.71 2.44
N ALA A 44 1.89 -5.21 1.21
CA ALA A 44 2.38 -5.86 0.01
C ALA A 44 3.93 -5.86 -0.05
N MET A 45 4.57 -4.74 0.26
CA MET A 45 6.04 -4.67 0.33
C MET A 45 6.60 -5.61 1.41
N LYS A 46 5.93 -5.68 2.57
CA LYS A 46 6.28 -6.63 3.65
C LYS A 46 6.09 -8.08 3.24
N ALA A 47 4.99 -8.42 2.57
CA ALA A 47 4.75 -9.74 1.99
C ALA A 47 5.88 -10.13 1.01
N PHE A 48 6.31 -9.18 0.16
CA PHE A 48 7.42 -9.41 -0.74
C PHE A 48 8.72 -9.71 0.01
N LEU A 49 9.06 -8.94 1.05
CA LEU A 49 10.27 -9.20 1.86
C LEU A 49 10.22 -10.58 2.52
N ILE A 50 9.07 -10.99 3.06
CA ILE A 50 8.87 -12.36 3.59
C ILE A 50 9.09 -13.40 2.49
N SER A 51 8.58 -13.18 1.27
CA SER A 51 8.79 -14.09 0.14
C SER A 51 10.26 -14.26 -0.26
N LYS A 52 11.12 -13.30 0.15
CA LYS A 52 12.58 -13.34 -0.04
C LYS A 52 13.35 -13.82 1.21
N GLY A 53 12.65 -14.31 2.22
CA GLY A 53 13.25 -14.90 3.43
C GLY A 53 13.62 -13.87 4.52
N VAL A 54 13.03 -12.67 4.50
CA VAL A 54 13.22 -11.69 5.58
C VAL A 54 12.28 -12.03 6.74
N GLU A 55 12.84 -12.47 7.87
CA GLU A 55 12.07 -12.86 9.06
C GLU A 55 11.66 -11.67 9.92
N GLU A 56 12.55 -10.68 10.10
CA GLU A 56 12.28 -9.47 10.89
C GLU A 56 11.93 -8.28 10.00
N LEU A 57 10.63 -8.01 9.89
CA LEU A 57 10.15 -6.84 9.18
C LEU A 57 10.30 -5.58 10.03
N PRO A 58 10.78 -4.46 9.45
CA PRO A 58 10.85 -3.21 10.18
C PRO A 58 9.44 -2.72 10.53
N LYS A 59 9.25 -2.34 11.79
CA LYS A 59 8.02 -1.70 12.29
C LYS A 59 8.01 -0.21 11.93
N ILE A 60 7.99 0.06 10.63
CA ILE A 60 7.97 1.40 10.05
C ILE A 60 6.73 1.56 9.17
N HIS A 61 6.21 2.78 9.08
CA HIS A 61 5.08 3.15 8.24
C HIS A 61 5.48 4.00 7.02
N SER A 62 6.77 4.08 6.70
CA SER A 62 7.23 4.80 5.52
C SER A 62 7.31 3.85 4.34
N LEU A 63 6.45 4.08 3.35
CA LEU A 63 6.47 3.30 2.11
C LEU A 63 7.80 3.47 1.38
N LEU A 64 8.38 4.67 1.40
CA LEU A 64 9.67 4.94 0.75
C LEU A 64 10.81 4.07 1.33
N LYS A 65 10.83 3.87 2.65
CA LYS A 65 11.82 3.01 3.31
C LYS A 65 11.62 1.53 2.99
N LEU A 66 10.37 1.06 2.92
CA LEU A 66 10.09 -0.32 2.51
C LEU A 66 10.41 -0.51 1.02
N PHE A 67 10.14 0.51 0.19
CA PHE A 67 10.45 0.48 -1.22
C PHE A 67 11.94 0.33 -1.49
N SER A 68 12.78 1.08 -0.79
CA SER A 68 14.25 0.96 -0.95
C SER A 68 14.77 -0.44 -0.60
N MET A 69 14.12 -1.15 0.33
CA MET A 69 14.45 -2.53 0.66
C MET A 69 14.08 -3.51 -0.45
N ILE A 70 12.97 -3.27 -1.16
CA ILE A 70 12.53 -4.15 -2.25
C ILE A 70 13.15 -3.77 -3.60
N LEU A 71 13.60 -2.52 -3.79
CA LEU A 71 14.16 -2.01 -5.05
C LEU A 71 15.34 -2.85 -5.55
N LYS A 72 16.19 -3.34 -4.64
CA LYS A 72 17.33 -4.23 -4.94
C LYS A 72 16.93 -5.56 -5.59
N TYR A 73 15.64 -5.93 -5.59
CA TYR A 73 15.11 -7.11 -6.25
C TYR A 73 14.53 -6.80 -7.64
N GLY A 74 14.94 -5.68 -8.25
CA GLY A 74 14.67 -5.32 -9.65
C GLY A 74 13.26 -4.75 -9.89
N PHE A 75 12.66 -4.10 -8.89
CA PHE A 75 11.45 -3.29 -9.15
C PHE A 75 11.83 -2.05 -9.96
N ASP A 76 10.89 -1.54 -10.74
CA ASP A 76 11.10 -0.33 -11.53
C ASP A 76 11.16 0.89 -10.60
N GLU A 77 12.22 1.69 -10.73
CA GLU A 77 12.38 2.93 -9.97
C GLU A 77 11.29 3.96 -10.30
N ASN A 78 10.63 3.85 -11.46
CA ASN A 78 9.50 4.70 -11.81
C ASN A 78 8.33 4.61 -10.81
N MET A 79 8.20 3.50 -10.07
CA MET A 79 7.18 3.35 -9.00
C MET A 79 7.41 4.32 -7.83
N LYS A 80 8.61 4.89 -7.70
CA LYS A 80 8.99 5.76 -6.58
C LYS A 80 8.13 7.01 -6.50
N THR A 81 7.77 7.60 -7.64
CA THR A 81 6.93 8.81 -7.69
C THR A 81 5.56 8.53 -7.09
N ASP A 82 4.92 7.43 -7.50
CA ASP A 82 3.61 7.02 -6.99
C ASP A 82 3.67 6.67 -5.49
N ILE A 83 4.75 6.04 -5.05
CA ILE A 83 4.97 5.73 -3.64
C ILE A 83 5.10 7.00 -2.80
N ILE A 84 5.85 8.00 -3.28
CA ILE A 84 6.00 9.29 -2.60
C ILE A 84 4.64 10.00 -2.51
N GLU A 85 3.89 10.01 -3.62
CA GLU A 85 2.56 10.61 -3.68
C GLU A 85 1.65 9.99 -2.60
N LEU A 86 1.51 8.66 -2.57
CA LEU A 86 0.68 7.96 -1.59
C LEU A 86 1.16 8.16 -0.14
N ASP A 87 2.48 8.07 0.13
CA ASP A 87 3.05 8.23 1.48
C ASP A 87 2.84 9.67 2.01
N SER A 88 2.72 10.66 1.11
CA SER A 88 2.50 12.08 1.48
C SER A 88 1.11 12.35 2.10
N TYR A 89 0.11 11.53 1.79
CA TYR A 89 -1.22 11.65 2.40
C TYR A 89 -1.31 11.00 3.78
N TYR A 90 -0.39 10.08 4.12
CA TYR A 90 -0.52 9.28 5.33
C TYR A 90 -0.56 10.10 6.64
N PRO A 91 0.23 11.18 6.82
CA PRO A 91 0.06 12.07 7.97
C PRO A 91 -1.29 12.79 7.97
N LYS A 92 -1.76 13.26 6.79
CA LYS A 92 -2.99 14.04 6.62
C LYS A 92 -4.24 13.24 7.00
N VAL A 93 -4.24 11.94 6.72
CA VAL A 93 -5.40 11.08 7.01
C VAL A 93 -5.45 10.58 8.45
N ARG A 94 -4.37 10.75 9.22
CA ARG A 94 -4.30 10.32 10.64
C ARG A 94 -4.47 11.44 11.64
N TYR A 95 -4.17 12.67 11.25
CA TYR A 95 -4.21 13.83 12.14
C TYR A 95 -5.13 14.90 11.56
N PRO A 96 -6.04 15.48 12.36
CA PRO A 96 -7.01 16.46 11.89
C PRO A 96 -6.34 17.83 11.70
N TYR A 97 -5.45 17.96 10.72
CA TYR A 97 -4.80 19.23 10.38
C TYR A 97 -5.72 20.21 9.63
N GLY A 98 -6.96 19.79 9.34
CA GLY A 98 -7.94 20.60 8.61
C GLY A 98 -7.86 20.43 7.08
N ASP A 99 -7.04 19.50 6.60
CA ASP A 99 -6.98 19.14 5.18
C ASP A 99 -8.34 18.61 4.69
N GLN A 100 -8.83 19.16 3.59
CA GLN A 100 -9.98 18.59 2.88
C GLN A 100 -9.48 17.53 1.91
N ILE A 101 -9.79 16.26 2.20
CA ILE A 101 -9.54 15.14 1.30
C ILE A 101 -10.73 14.99 0.36
N SER A 102 -10.48 15.11 -0.94
CA SER A 102 -11.49 14.97 -1.98
C SER A 102 -11.65 13.52 -2.45
N TYR A 103 -12.70 13.27 -3.24
CA TYR A 103 -12.87 12.01 -3.96
C TYR A 103 -11.70 11.75 -4.92
N ASP A 104 -11.24 12.77 -5.65
CA ASP A 104 -10.16 12.63 -6.63
C ASP A 104 -8.84 12.24 -5.96
N ASP A 105 -8.53 12.81 -4.80
CA ASP A 105 -7.35 12.44 -4.00
C ASP A 105 -7.40 10.94 -3.63
N ALA A 106 -8.55 10.48 -3.15
CA ALA A 106 -8.73 9.08 -2.77
C ALA A 106 -8.72 8.13 -3.97
N LEU A 107 -9.29 8.54 -5.11
CA LEU A 107 -9.27 7.76 -6.35
C LEU A 107 -7.84 7.61 -6.88
N ILE A 108 -7.03 8.68 -6.86
CA ILE A 108 -5.62 8.63 -7.26
C ILE A 108 -4.85 7.69 -6.34
N CYS A 109 -4.99 7.84 -5.01
CA CYS A 109 -4.33 6.99 -4.03
C CYS A 109 -4.71 5.51 -4.18
N TYR A 110 -5.99 5.23 -4.42
CA TYR A 110 -6.48 3.87 -4.66
C TYR A 110 -5.85 3.25 -5.90
N LYS A 111 -5.84 3.96 -7.04
CA LYS A 111 -5.23 3.47 -8.29
C LYS A 111 -3.75 3.20 -8.15
N ILE A 112 -3.02 4.10 -7.48
CA ILE A 112 -1.61 3.90 -7.14
C ILE A 112 -1.43 2.61 -6.32
N ALA A 113 -2.23 2.44 -5.26
CA ALA A 113 -2.13 1.27 -4.40
C ALA A 113 -2.43 -0.03 -5.14
N GLU A 114 -3.48 -0.05 -5.97
CA GLU A 114 -3.86 -1.21 -6.80
C GLU A 114 -2.72 -1.60 -7.75
N GLN A 115 -2.16 -0.64 -8.49
CA GLN A 115 -1.07 -0.89 -9.44
C GLN A 115 0.19 -1.43 -8.74
N ILE A 116 0.59 -0.80 -7.63
CA ILE A 116 1.78 -1.23 -6.87
C ILE A 116 1.57 -2.63 -6.29
N CYS A 117 0.43 -2.88 -5.65
CA CYS A 117 0.13 -4.19 -5.07
C CYS A 117 0.09 -5.28 -6.13
N SER A 118 -0.54 -5.02 -7.29
CA SER A 118 -0.57 -5.96 -8.41
C SER A 118 0.83 -6.28 -8.93
N SER A 119 1.68 -5.27 -9.09
CA SER A 119 3.08 -5.44 -9.51
C SER A 119 3.88 -6.29 -8.53
N ILE A 120 3.70 -6.06 -7.22
CA ILE A 120 4.38 -6.82 -6.17
C ILE A 120 3.88 -8.27 -6.14
N ILE A 121 2.56 -8.50 -6.15
CA ILE A 121 1.96 -9.84 -6.10
C ILE A 121 2.36 -10.67 -7.32
N THR A 122 2.35 -10.06 -8.51
CA THR A 122 2.82 -10.70 -9.74
C THR A 122 4.26 -11.18 -9.59
N LYS A 123 5.12 -10.37 -8.99
CA LYS A 123 6.53 -10.72 -8.77
C LYS A 123 6.76 -11.77 -7.68
N ILE A 124 5.85 -11.87 -6.70
CA ILE A 124 5.86 -12.97 -5.71
C ILE A 124 5.52 -14.30 -6.39
N ASN A 125 4.57 -14.28 -7.34
CA ASN A 125 4.09 -15.48 -8.04
C ASN A 125 5.04 -15.96 -9.14
N ASN A 126 5.70 -15.03 -9.85
CA ASN A 126 6.64 -15.32 -10.95
C ASN A 126 8.05 -15.70 -10.46
N LYS A 127 8.16 -16.58 -9.46
CA LYS A 127 9.44 -16.99 -8.84
C LYS A 127 10.57 -17.23 -9.84
#